data_AF-A0A3P8FRA0-F1
#
_entry.id   AF-A0A3P8FRA0-F1
#
_cell.length_a   1.000
_cell.length_b   1.000
_cell.length_c   1.000
_cell.angle_alpha   90.00
_cell.angle_beta   90.00
_cell.angle_gamma   90.00
#
_symmetry.space_group_name_H-M   'P 1'
#
loop_
_entity.id
_entity.type
_entity.pdbx_description
1 polymer ?
#
loop_
_entity_poly.entity_id
_entity_poly.type
_entity_poly.pdbx_seq_one_letter_code
_entity_poly.pdbx_strand_id
1 'polypeptide(L)'
;MSTVYLFIYLFNIIYPNGLGEDNFLTCPIGLLFTLGILLGSGGAQGRTGYQIGKTMRLKSTSSSWNSSEAQQEMKSIYQELNNSLTSEKTFLNEKEENVVDFSNGTSATVDINDWVDQQSNGLLEKFFTDDIPDDTVMILVNVFYFRGR
;
A
#
# COMPACT_ATOMS: atom_id res chain seq x y z
N MET A 1 -8.96 -0.83 -14.92
CA MET A 1 -9.15 -0.37 -13.52
C MET A 1 -10.09 0.82 -13.54
N SER A 2 -11.28 0.75 -12.94
CA SER A 2 -12.35 1.73 -13.21
C SER A 2 -12.23 2.97 -12.31
N THR A 3 -12.34 4.17 -12.88
CA THR A 3 -12.39 5.50 -12.23
C THR A 3 -13.30 5.53 -11.00
N VAL A 4 -14.28 4.63 -10.92
CA VAL A 4 -15.21 4.46 -9.80
C VAL A 4 -14.53 4.05 -8.48
N TYR A 5 -13.43 3.29 -8.50
CA TYR A 5 -12.69 2.96 -7.26
C TYR A 5 -12.08 4.21 -6.63
N LEU A 6 -11.46 5.05 -7.46
CA LEU A 6 -10.89 6.33 -7.04
C LEU A 6 -11.96 7.24 -6.43
N PHE A 7 -13.14 7.32 -7.05
CA PHE A 7 -14.25 8.11 -6.52
C PHE A 7 -14.77 7.59 -5.18
N ILE A 8 -14.95 6.27 -5.00
CA ILE A 8 -15.42 5.69 -3.74
C ILE A 8 -14.37 5.87 -2.62
N TYR A 9 -13.09 5.68 -2.93
CA TYR A 9 -11.99 5.87 -1.97
C TYR A 9 -11.90 7.33 -1.51
N LEU A 10 -11.91 8.28 -2.45
CA LEU A 10 -11.90 9.70 -2.13
C LEU A 10 -13.16 10.11 -1.35
N PHE A 11 -14.34 9.67 -1.77
CA PHE A 11 -15.59 9.95 -1.07
C PHE A 11 -15.57 9.43 0.38
N ASN A 12 -15.12 8.19 0.60
CA ASN A 12 -15.05 7.59 1.93
C ASN A 12 -13.95 8.15 2.83
N ILE A 13 -12.95 8.86 2.31
CA ILE A 13 -11.97 9.56 3.15
C ILE A 13 -12.43 10.99 3.43
N ILE A 14 -13.00 11.66 2.44
CA ILE A 14 -13.42 13.06 2.53
C ILE A 14 -14.70 13.19 3.39
N TYR A 15 -15.64 12.25 3.27
CA TYR A 15 -16.97 12.38 3.87
C TYR A 15 -17.02 12.11 5.39
N PRO A 16 -16.37 11.07 5.97
CA PRO A 16 -16.43 10.83 7.41
C PRO A 16 -15.43 11.66 8.21
N ASN A 17 -14.32 12.13 7.60
CA ASN A 17 -13.31 12.91 8.33
C ASN A 17 -13.61 14.40 8.36
N GLY A 18 -14.60 14.89 7.59
CA GLY A 18 -14.94 16.29 7.48
C GLY A 18 -13.70 17.13 7.19
N LEU A 19 -13.26 17.17 5.93
CA LEU A 19 -12.19 18.10 5.56
C LEU A 19 -12.67 19.51 5.93
N GLY A 20 -12.11 20.07 7.01
CA GLY A 20 -12.25 21.47 7.36
C GLY A 20 -11.53 22.34 6.33
N GLU A 21 -10.84 23.38 6.77
CA GLU A 21 -9.98 24.19 5.88
C GLU A 21 -8.63 23.53 5.55
N ASP A 22 -8.39 22.30 6.02
CA ASP A 22 -7.10 21.63 5.88
C ASP A 22 -6.87 21.04 4.48
N ASN A 23 -5.61 21.09 4.04
CA ASN A 23 -5.20 20.50 2.78
C ASN A 23 -5.21 18.97 2.85
N PHE A 24 -5.72 18.33 1.80
CA PHE A 24 -5.75 16.88 1.68
C PHE A 24 -4.84 16.38 0.55
N LEU A 25 -3.96 15.44 0.86
CA LEU A 25 -3.07 14.78 -0.10
C LEU A 25 -3.19 13.26 0.06
N THR A 26 -3.39 12.54 -1.05
CA THR A 26 -3.41 11.08 -1.07
C THR A 26 -2.83 10.54 -2.37
N CYS A 27 -2.32 9.31 -2.34
CA CYS A 27 -1.87 8.57 -3.51
C CYS A 27 -2.71 7.28 -3.71
N PRO A 28 -3.82 7.34 -4.45
CA PRO A 28 -4.71 6.19 -4.67
C PRO A 28 -4.02 5.01 -5.35
N ILE A 29 -3.04 5.29 -6.23
CA ILE A 29 -2.30 4.24 -6.95
C ILE A 29 -1.30 3.52 -6.03
N GLY A 30 -0.67 4.23 -5.09
CA GLY A 30 0.22 3.63 -4.08
C GLY A 30 -0.53 2.64 -3.20
N LEU A 31 -1.75 2.98 -2.76
CA LEU A 31 -2.58 2.08 -1.98
C LEU A 31 -2.96 0.82 -2.77
N LEU A 32 -3.27 0.95 -4.07
CA LEU A 32 -3.56 -0.18 -4.93
C LEU A 32 -2.36 -1.11 -5.07
N PHE A 33 -1.14 -0.56 -5.18
CA PHE A 33 0.06 -1.36 -5.17
C PHE A 33 0.21 -2.11 -3.85
N THR A 34 0.12 -1.43 -2.71
CA THR A 34 0.26 -2.06 -1.39
C THR A 34 -0.75 -3.20 -1.17
N LEU A 35 -2.03 -2.97 -1.47
CA LEU A 35 -3.06 -4.00 -1.37
C LEU A 35 -2.86 -5.13 -2.38
N GLY A 36 -2.45 -4.78 -3.60
CA GLY A 36 -2.16 -5.75 -4.66
C GLY A 36 -0.97 -6.65 -4.33
N ILE A 37 0.02 -6.12 -3.62
CA ILE A 37 1.15 -6.89 -3.09
C ILE A 37 0.66 -7.91 -2.08
N LEU A 38 -0.14 -7.46 -1.11
CA LEU A 38 -0.65 -8.31 -0.03
C LEU A 38 -1.52 -9.46 -0.56
N LEU A 39 -2.37 -9.17 -1.55
CA LEU A 39 -3.18 -10.20 -2.19
C LEU A 39 -2.36 -11.07 -3.13
N GLY A 40 -1.55 -10.47 -4.01
CA GLY A 40 -0.80 -11.16 -5.05
C GLY A 40 0.34 -12.05 -4.54
N SER A 41 0.94 -11.72 -3.39
CA SER A 41 1.92 -12.59 -2.71
C SER A 41 1.27 -13.76 -1.98
N GLY A 42 -0.04 -13.70 -1.74
CA GLY A 42 -0.74 -14.63 -0.88
C GLY A 42 -0.59 -14.36 0.61
N GLY A 43 -0.09 -13.18 1.01
CA GLY A 43 -0.06 -12.73 2.40
C GLY A 43 -1.46 -12.54 3.00
N ALA A 44 -2.44 -12.13 2.18
CA ALA A 44 -3.86 -12.14 2.56
C ALA A 44 -4.60 -13.31 1.89
N GLN A 45 -5.20 -14.18 2.72
CA GLN A 45 -5.94 -15.36 2.27
C GLN A 45 -7.38 -15.37 2.79
N GLY A 46 -8.16 -16.36 2.34
CA GLY A 46 -9.54 -16.58 2.80
C GLY A 46 -10.41 -15.33 2.63
N ARG A 47 -11.16 -14.98 3.68
CA ARG A 47 -12.06 -13.82 3.67
C ARG A 47 -11.31 -12.49 3.51
N THR A 48 -10.13 -12.36 4.10
CA THR A 48 -9.31 -11.14 4.00
C THR A 48 -8.89 -10.90 2.55
N GLY A 49 -8.30 -11.92 1.92
CA GLY A 49 -7.94 -11.86 0.50
C GLY A 49 -9.15 -11.59 -0.41
N TYR A 50 -10.30 -12.21 -0.11
CA TYR A 50 -11.54 -11.97 -0.85
C TYR A 50 -12.00 -10.50 -0.77
N GLN A 51 -11.98 -9.88 0.42
CA GLN A 51 -12.38 -8.48 0.56
C GLN A 51 -11.42 -7.53 -0.17
N ILE A 52 -10.11 -7.81 -0.16
CA ILE A 52 -9.13 -7.03 -0.94
C ILE A 52 -9.45 -7.14 -2.43
N GLY A 53 -9.62 -8.36 -2.94
CA GLY A 53 -9.93 -8.60 -4.35
C GLY A 53 -11.26 -7.95 -4.78
N LYS A 54 -12.29 -8.01 -3.94
CA LYS A 54 -13.58 -7.37 -4.18
C LYS A 54 -13.47 -5.85 -4.19
N THR A 55 -12.71 -5.28 -3.25
CA THR A 55 -12.42 -3.84 -3.15
C THR A 55 -11.71 -3.36 -4.41
N MET A 56 -10.74 -4.12 -4.92
CA MET A 56 -10.02 -3.84 -6.16
C MET A 56 -10.80 -4.21 -7.44
N ARG A 57 -12.01 -4.77 -7.30
CA ARG A 57 -12.93 -5.18 -8.38
C ARG A 57 -12.31 -6.18 -9.36
N LEU A 58 -11.63 -7.18 -8.84
CA LEU A 58 -11.06 -8.26 -9.65
C LEU A 58 -12.16 -9.12 -10.25
N LYS A 59 -11.94 -9.59 -11.48
CA LYS A 59 -12.88 -10.47 -12.19
C LYS A 59 -13.03 -11.80 -11.46
N SER A 60 -11.94 -12.32 -10.90
CA SER A 60 -11.91 -13.52 -10.03
C SER A 60 -12.77 -13.41 -8.77
N THR A 61 -13.20 -12.20 -8.37
CA THR A 61 -14.11 -12.01 -7.22
C THR A 61 -15.59 -11.90 -7.58
N SER A 62 -15.91 -11.87 -8.87
CA SER A 62 -17.29 -11.71 -9.35
C SER A 62 -18.11 -13.02 -9.35
N SER A 63 -17.45 -14.16 -9.23
CA SER A 63 -18.05 -15.50 -9.22
C SER A 63 -17.72 -16.25 -7.91
N SER A 64 -17.30 -17.51 -7.99
CA SER A 64 -16.82 -18.29 -6.86
C SER A 64 -15.39 -17.86 -6.50
N TRP A 65 -15.16 -17.51 -5.25
CA TRP A 65 -13.83 -17.11 -4.78
C TRP A 65 -12.80 -18.23 -5.03
N ASN A 66 -11.76 -17.91 -5.79
CA ASN A 66 -10.57 -18.71 -5.97
C ASN A 66 -9.33 -17.85 -5.69
N SER A 67 -8.62 -18.14 -4.61
CA SER A 67 -7.46 -17.33 -4.18
C SER A 67 -6.31 -17.41 -5.17
N SER A 68 -6.09 -18.54 -5.83
CA SER A 68 -5.01 -18.72 -6.81
C SER A 68 -5.26 -17.88 -8.06
N GLU A 69 -6.49 -17.89 -8.56
CA GLU A 69 -6.89 -17.04 -9.69
C GLU A 69 -6.80 -15.55 -9.34
N ALA A 70 -7.25 -15.15 -8.14
CA ALA A 70 -7.17 -13.77 -7.68
C ALA A 70 -5.73 -13.28 -7.48
N GLN A 71 -4.85 -14.13 -6.93
CA GLN A 71 -3.42 -13.87 -6.79
C GLN A 71 -2.76 -13.67 -8.16
N GLN A 72 -3.06 -14.54 -9.11
CA GLN A 72 -2.50 -14.47 -10.46
C GLN A 72 -3.01 -13.25 -11.23
N GLU A 73 -4.31 -12.96 -11.15
CA GLU A 73 -4.91 -11.75 -11.75
C GLU A 73 -4.25 -10.49 -11.16
N MET A 74 -4.08 -10.44 -9.83
CA MET A 74 -3.44 -9.31 -9.17
C MET A 74 -1.99 -9.12 -9.60
N LYS A 75 -1.22 -10.21 -9.69
CA LYS A 75 0.17 -10.17 -10.15
C LYS A 75 0.29 -9.61 -11.57
N SER A 76 -0.61 -10.00 -12.46
CA SER A 76 -0.68 -9.45 -13.83
C SER A 76 -1.02 -7.96 -13.85
N ILE A 77 -2.02 -7.53 -13.07
CA ILE A 77 -2.39 -6.10 -12.96
C ILE A 77 -1.23 -5.28 -12.39
N TYR A 78 -0.56 -5.79 -11.35
CA TYR A 78 0.60 -5.13 -10.74
C TYR A 78 1.72 -4.92 -11.77
N GLN A 79 2.04 -5.94 -12.57
CA GLN A 79 3.05 -5.85 -13.63
C GLN A 79 2.67 -4.85 -14.72
N GLU A 80 1.42 -4.85 -15.17
CA GLU A 80 0.90 -3.90 -16.16
C GLU A 80 1.01 -2.45 -15.66
N LEU A 81 0.57 -2.20 -14.43
CA LEU A 81 0.66 -0.88 -13.80
C LEU A 81 2.11 -0.44 -13.63
N ASN A 82 2.98 -1.31 -13.14
CA ASN A 82 4.40 -0.99 -12.97
C ASN A 82 5.03 -0.63 -14.31
N ASN A 83 4.86 -1.47 -15.34
CA ASN A 83 5.40 -1.22 -16.68
C ASN A 83 4.86 0.08 -17.31
N SER A 84 3.59 0.42 -17.05
CA SER A 84 3.00 1.66 -17.54
C SER A 84 3.55 2.91 -16.84
N LEU A 85 3.95 2.80 -15.57
CA LEU A 85 4.46 3.91 -14.78
C LEU A 85 5.97 4.11 -14.95
N THR A 86 6.70 3.04 -15.24
CA THR A 86 8.16 3.09 -15.41
C THR A 86 8.50 3.04 -16.90
N SER A 87 8.73 4.21 -17.53
CA SER A 87 9.15 4.30 -18.93
C SER A 87 10.60 3.83 -19.17
N GLU A 88 11.34 3.47 -18.12
CA GLU A 88 12.75 3.07 -18.17
C GLU A 88 13.02 1.94 -17.17
N LYS A 89 13.98 1.05 -17.52
CA LYS A 89 14.32 -0.21 -16.83
C LYS A 89 14.28 -0.08 -15.30
N THR A 90 13.24 -0.62 -14.69
CA THR A 90 13.17 -0.77 -13.24
C THR A 90 13.93 -2.01 -12.84
N PHE A 91 15.01 -1.84 -12.10
CA PHE A 91 15.54 -2.92 -11.27
C PHE A 91 14.50 -3.12 -10.17
N LEU A 92 13.73 -4.20 -10.30
CA LEU A 92 12.99 -4.75 -9.17
C LEU A 92 14.07 -5.30 -8.22
N ASN A 93 14.65 -4.44 -7.39
CA ASN A 93 15.41 -4.91 -6.26
C ASN A 93 14.48 -5.87 -5.52
N GLU A 94 14.99 -7.08 -5.29
CA GLU A 94 14.33 -8.15 -4.57
C GLU A 94 13.66 -7.53 -3.35
N LYS A 95 12.35 -7.69 -3.30
CA LYS A 95 11.50 -6.95 -2.38
C LYS A 95 11.80 -7.45 -0.98
N GLU A 96 12.64 -6.72 -0.27
CA GLU A 96 13.10 -7.09 1.06
C GLU A 96 11.96 -6.86 2.05
N GLU A 97 11.58 -7.93 2.75
CA GLU A 97 10.71 -7.82 3.92
C GLU A 97 11.58 -7.36 5.08
N ASN A 98 11.43 -6.10 5.49
CA ASN A 98 12.12 -5.60 6.68
C ASN A 98 11.48 -6.23 7.91
N VAL A 99 12.24 -7.09 8.61
CA VAL A 99 11.83 -7.63 9.91
C VAL A 99 12.14 -6.57 10.96
N VAL A 100 11.11 -5.91 11.48
CA VAL A 100 11.20 -4.95 12.59
C VAL A 100 10.74 -5.63 13.87
N ASP A 101 11.47 -5.42 14.97
CA ASP A 101 11.08 -5.91 16.29
C ASP A 101 10.15 -4.89 16.97
N PHE A 102 8.86 -5.22 17.04
CA PHE A 102 7.84 -4.39 17.69
C PHE A 102 7.78 -4.57 19.21
N SER A 103 8.59 -5.45 19.82
CA SER A 103 8.62 -5.61 21.29
C SER A 103 9.18 -4.40 22.03
N ASN A 104 9.81 -3.48 21.31
CA ASN A 104 10.22 -2.17 21.78
C ASN A 104 9.72 -1.09 20.82
N GLY A 105 8.62 -0.43 21.18
CA GLY A 105 7.98 0.60 20.39
C GLY A 105 8.90 1.73 19.95
N THR A 106 9.77 2.23 20.83
CA THR A 106 10.72 3.29 20.50
C THR A 106 11.73 2.83 19.45
N SER A 107 12.26 1.61 19.57
CA SER A 107 13.21 1.06 18.58
C SER A 107 12.53 0.86 17.23
N ALA A 108 11.34 0.27 17.21
CA ALA A 108 10.57 0.08 15.99
C ALA A 108 10.26 1.41 15.28
N THR A 109 10.04 2.47 16.07
CA THR A 109 9.76 3.82 15.56
C THR A 109 10.98 4.40 14.85
N VAL A 110 12.17 4.25 15.44
CA VAL A 110 13.43 4.68 14.82
C VAL A 110 13.69 3.89 13.54
N ASP A 111 13.59 2.56 13.58
CA ASP A 111 13.87 1.70 12.42
C ASP A 111 12.97 2.04 11.22
N ILE A 112 11.68 2.29 11.47
CA ILE A 112 10.73 2.63 10.40
C ILE A 112 10.96 4.06 9.90
N ASN A 113 11.23 5.04 10.77
CA ASN A 113 11.55 6.40 10.36
C ASN A 113 12.81 6.45 9.50
N ASP A 114 13.87 5.76 9.90
CA ASP A 114 15.12 5.68 9.15
C ASP A 114 14.90 5.03 7.78
N TRP A 115 14.08 3.98 7.70
CA TRP A 115 13.72 3.38 6.42
C TRP A 115 12.95 4.35 5.51
N VAL A 116 11.95 5.07 6.05
CA VAL A 116 11.17 6.06 5.28
C VAL A 116 12.06 7.20 4.80
N ASP A 117 12.98 7.67 5.65
CA ASP A 117 13.94 8.72 5.31
C ASP A 117 14.82 8.30 4.13
N GLN A 118 15.38 7.09 4.19
CA GLN A 118 16.19 6.50 3.12
C GLN A 118 15.39 6.36 1.80
N GLN A 119 14.17 5.81 1.85
CA GLN A 119 13.34 5.65 0.64
C GLN A 119 12.89 6.98 0.05
N SER A 120 12.77 8.01 0.87
CA SER A 120 12.38 9.35 0.45
C SER A 120 13.57 10.24 0.03
N ASN A 121 14.81 9.76 0.18
CA ASN A 121 16.04 10.54 0.00
C ASN A 121 16.11 11.80 0.89
N GLY A 122 15.77 11.67 2.18
CA GLY A 122 15.85 12.79 3.12
C GLY A 122 14.61 13.71 3.15
N LEU A 123 13.53 13.35 2.44
CA LEU A 123 12.35 14.23 2.33
C LEU A 123 11.33 14.02 3.45
N LEU A 124 11.36 12.85 4.10
CA LEU A 124 10.40 12.42 5.12
C LEU A 124 11.13 11.85 6.33
N GLU A 125 11.81 12.71 7.10
CA GLU A 125 12.68 12.31 8.21
C GLU A 125 11.94 11.83 9.49
N LYS A 126 10.71 12.30 9.72
CA LYS A 126 9.94 12.03 10.96
C LYS A 126 8.52 11.59 10.65
N PHE A 127 8.39 10.38 10.11
CA PHE A 127 7.10 9.83 9.71
C PHE A 127 6.21 9.49 10.91
N PHE A 128 6.77 8.83 11.93
CA PHE A 128 6.17 8.67 13.25
C PHE A 128 6.78 9.68 14.22
N THR A 129 5.92 10.43 14.90
CA THR A 129 6.33 11.43 15.92
C THR A 129 6.25 10.91 17.35
N ASP A 130 5.45 9.86 17.55
CA ASP A 130 5.26 9.17 18.81
C ASP A 130 5.71 7.71 18.68
N ASP A 131 5.96 7.06 19.81
CA ASP A 131 6.36 5.66 19.84
C ASP A 131 5.23 4.74 19.35
N ILE A 132 5.59 3.77 18.51
CA ILE A 132 4.71 2.69 18.07
C ILE A 132 4.30 1.85 19.30
N PRO A 133 3.01 1.51 19.47
CA PRO A 133 2.58 0.66 20.59
C PRO A 133 3.24 -0.72 20.60
N ASP A 134 3.64 -1.19 21.77
CA ASP A 134 4.34 -2.49 21.95
C ASP A 134 3.49 -3.72 21.59
N ASP A 135 2.17 -3.57 21.44
CA ASP A 135 1.25 -4.64 20.99
C ASP A 135 1.06 -4.66 19.46
N THR A 136 1.82 -3.85 18.72
CA THR A 136 1.79 -3.80 17.26
C THR A 136 2.36 -5.08 16.65
N VAL A 137 1.59 -5.72 15.77
CA VAL A 137 1.99 -6.97 15.09
C VAL A 137 2.46 -6.71 13.65
N MET A 138 1.92 -5.69 12.98
CA MET A 138 2.22 -5.39 11.59
C MET A 138 1.90 -3.94 11.25
N ILE A 139 2.81 -3.27 10.56
CA ILE A 139 2.59 -1.95 9.94
C ILE A 139 2.87 -2.08 8.44
N LEU A 140 1.96 -1.57 7.62
CA LEU A 140 2.16 -1.43 6.19
C LEU A 140 2.45 0.05 5.87
N VAL A 141 3.68 0.35 5.48
CA VAL A 141 4.09 1.70 5.09
C VAL A 141 4.19 1.79 3.56
N ASN A 142 3.60 2.84 2.98
CA ASN A 142 3.75 3.18 1.57
C ASN A 142 4.29 4.60 1.43
N VAL A 143 5.47 4.74 0.84
CA VAL A 143 6.09 6.04 0.56
C VAL A 143 5.96 6.33 -0.93
N PHE A 144 5.33 7.46 -1.24
CA PHE A 144 5.21 7.95 -2.62
C PHE A 144 5.58 9.42 -2.68
N TYR A 145 6.53 9.76 -3.55
CA TYR A 145 6.97 11.12 -3.80
C TYR A 145 6.96 11.39 -5.30
N PHE A 146 6.48 12.56 -5.69
CA PHE A 146 6.45 13.00 -7.08
C PHE A 146 7.20 14.32 -7.22
N ARG A 147 8.15 14.36 -8.16
CA ARG A 147 8.89 15.58 -8.54
C ARG A 147 8.64 15.87 -10.02
N GLY A 148 7.87 16.91 -10.29
CA GLY A 148 7.74 17.46 -11.64
C GLY A 148 9.05 18.10 -12.12
N ARG A 149 9.23 18.18 -13.43
CA ARG A 149 10.20 19.10 -14.05
C ARG A 149 9.59 20.48 -14.21
#